data_AF-A0A2D0KCN1-F1
#
_entry.id   AF-A0A2D0KCN1-F1
#
_cell.length_a   1.000
_cell.length_b   1.000
_cell.length_c   1.000
_cell.angle_alpha   90.00
_cell.angle_beta   90.00
_cell.angle_gamma   90.00
#
_symmetry.space_group_name_H-M   'P 1'
#
loop_
_entity.id
_entity.type
_entity.pdbx_description
1 polymer ?
#
loop_
_entity_poly.entity_id
_entity_poly.type
_entity_poly.pdbx_seq_one_letter_code
_entity_poly.pdbx_strand_id
1 'polypeptide(L)'
;MAKYPSQMQDKFNLRFPDGMRDAIAERAKKNGRSMNSEIIQILQDALDTGVSQIDLNMSPEDAQATLEDGIEEFKRLLTQKQEEILNTARVVAKLVSHKKDK
;
A
#
# COMPACT_ATOMS: atom_id res chain seq x y z
N MET A 1 -33.51 -13.35 -4.53
CA MET A 1 -32.75 -12.52 -3.56
C MET A 1 -31.44 -12.12 -4.23
N ALA A 2 -31.09 -10.83 -4.24
CA ALA A 2 -29.81 -10.37 -4.78
C ALA A 2 -28.67 -10.93 -3.91
N LYS A 3 -27.64 -11.52 -4.53
CA LYS A 3 -26.45 -12.00 -3.80
C LYS A 3 -25.64 -10.80 -3.32
N TYR A 4 -25.17 -10.84 -2.08
CA TYR A 4 -24.27 -9.82 -1.56
C TYR A 4 -22.90 -9.92 -2.24
N PRO A 5 -22.16 -8.81 -2.46
CA PRO A 5 -20.84 -8.82 -3.08
C PRO A 5 -19.84 -9.78 -2.41
N SER A 6 -19.90 -9.92 -1.09
CA SER A 6 -19.06 -10.85 -0.31
C SER A 6 -19.34 -12.33 -0.60
N GLN A 7 -20.50 -12.66 -1.16
CA GLN A 7 -20.85 -14.03 -1.57
C GLN A 7 -20.28 -14.40 -2.94
N MET A 8 -19.77 -13.43 -3.68
CA MET A 8 -19.13 -13.62 -4.99
C MET A 8 -17.61 -13.69 -4.90
N GLN A 9 -17.04 -13.47 -3.72
CA GLN A 9 -15.59 -13.54 -3.48
C GLN A 9 -15.15 -14.97 -3.19
N ASP A 10 -13.93 -15.29 -3.63
CA ASP A 10 -13.29 -16.57 -3.34
C ASP A 10 -13.06 -16.76 -1.85
N LYS A 11 -13.20 -18.01 -1.39
CA LYS A 11 -13.07 -18.38 0.02
C LYS A 11 -11.94 -19.37 0.18
N PHE A 12 -11.05 -19.09 1.13
CA PHE A 12 -9.94 -19.97 1.48
C PHE A 12 -10.00 -20.34 2.95
N ASN A 13 -9.92 -21.65 3.24
CA ASN A 13 -9.93 -22.15 4.61
C ASN A 13 -8.50 -22.22 5.15
N LEU A 14 -8.20 -21.39 6.16
CA LEU A 14 -6.90 -21.34 6.80
C LEU A 14 -6.81 -22.30 8.00
N ARG A 15 -5.68 -22.98 8.13
CA ARG A 15 -5.32 -23.75 9.33
C ARG A 15 -4.24 -22.98 10.09
N PHE A 16 -4.64 -22.32 11.17
CA PHE A 16 -3.73 -21.56 12.00
C PHE A 16 -2.97 -22.48 12.97
N PRO A 17 -1.65 -22.29 13.13
CA PRO A 17 -0.91 -22.79 14.29
C PRO A 17 -1.50 -22.25 15.59
N ASP A 18 -1.13 -22.90 16.70
CA ASP A 18 -1.61 -22.51 18.02
C ASP A 18 -1.29 -21.04 18.35
N GLY A 19 -2.24 -20.34 18.97
CA GLY A 19 -2.15 -18.91 19.31
C GLY A 19 -2.16 -17.91 18.14
N MET A 20 -1.90 -18.32 16.89
CA MET A 20 -1.80 -17.39 15.76
C MET A 20 -3.13 -16.70 15.46
N ARG A 21 -4.24 -17.42 15.56
CA ARG A 21 -5.58 -16.86 15.34
C ARG A 21 -5.90 -15.72 16.31
N ASP A 22 -5.53 -15.88 17.58
CA ASP A 22 -5.79 -14.89 18.62
C ASP A 22 -4.88 -13.67 18.45
N ALA A 23 -3.62 -13.88 18.06
CA ALA A 23 -2.70 -12.79 17.72
C ALA A 23 -3.25 -11.91 16.58
N ILE A 24 -3.80 -12.53 15.53
CA ILE A 24 -4.43 -11.81 14.42
C ILE A 24 -5.72 -11.11 14.88
N ALA A 25 -6.52 -11.76 15.74
CA ALA A 25 -7.74 -11.16 16.29
C ALA A 25 -7.45 -9.87 17.07
N GLU A 26 -6.45 -9.90 17.95
CA GLU A 26 -6.06 -8.75 18.76
C GLU A 26 -5.48 -7.62 17.90
N ARG A 27 -4.67 -7.96 16.88
CA ARG A 27 -4.18 -6.98 15.91
C ARG A 27 -5.33 -6.32 15.14
N ALA A 28 -6.30 -7.11 14.66
CA ALA A 28 -7.47 -6.60 13.95
C ALA A 28 -8.31 -5.65 14.82
N LYS A 29 -8.53 -5.99 16.10
CA LYS A 29 -9.21 -5.13 17.07
C LYS A 29 -8.49 -3.80 17.26
N LYS A 30 -7.16 -3.83 17.46
CA LYS A 30 -6.33 -2.62 17.61
C LYS A 30 -6.43 -1.71 16.38
N ASN A 31 -6.55 -2.31 15.19
CA ASN A 31 -6.66 -1.59 13.92
C ASN A 31 -8.10 -1.22 13.54
N GLY A 32 -9.10 -1.56 14.36
CA GLY A 32 -10.52 -1.28 14.05
C GLY A 32 -11.05 -2.02 12.82
N ARG A 33 -10.48 -3.19 12.50
CA ARG A 33 -10.82 -3.99 11.32
C ARG A 33 -11.45 -5.33 11.71
N SER A 34 -12.22 -5.92 10.79
CA SER A 34 -12.59 -7.33 10.91
C SER A 34 -11.34 -8.20 10.77
N MET A 35 -11.34 -9.37 11.40
CA MET A 35 -10.24 -10.34 11.26
C MET A 35 -9.96 -10.68 9.78
N ASN A 36 -11.01 -10.83 8.97
CA ASN A 36 -10.87 -11.10 7.54
C ASN A 36 -10.18 -9.94 6.82
N SER A 37 -10.62 -8.70 7.09
CA SER A 37 -10.01 -7.49 6.50
C SER A 37 -8.54 -7.33 6.90
N GLU A 38 -8.17 -7.69 8.13
CA GLU A 38 -6.78 -7.65 8.58
C GLU A 38 -5.93 -8.73 7.89
N ILE A 39 -6.44 -9.94 7.70
CA ILE A 39 -5.74 -11.00 6.95
C ILE A 39 -5.49 -10.54 5.51
N ILE A 40 -6.51 -9.98 4.86
CA ILE A 40 -6.36 -9.46 3.49
C ILE A 40 -5.34 -8.33 3.45
N GLN A 41 -5.35 -7.40 4.42
CA GLN A 41 -4.35 -6.34 4.47
C GLN A 41 -2.92 -6.89 4.61
N ILE A 42 -2.71 -7.87 5.51
CA ILE A 42 -1.37 -8.47 5.70
C ILE A 42 -0.89 -9.15 4.40
N LEU A 43 -1.78 -9.85 3.70
CA LEU A 43 -1.46 -10.48 2.42
C LEU A 43 -1.18 -9.43 1.35
N GLN A 44 -1.98 -8.36 1.28
CA GLN A 44 -1.78 -7.26 0.36
C GLN A 44 -0.45 -6.56 0.63
N ASP A 45 -0.13 -6.26 1.89
CA ASP A 45 1.14 -5.67 2.28
C ASP A 45 2.31 -6.57 1.86
N ALA A 46 2.19 -7.90 2.02
CA ALA A 46 3.23 -8.84 1.59
C ALA A 46 3.38 -8.93 0.06
N LEU A 47 2.30 -8.74 -0.70
CA LEU A 47 2.31 -8.72 -2.17
C LEU A 47 2.79 -7.38 -2.72
N ASP A 48 2.37 -6.27 -2.11
CA ASP A 48 2.71 -4.89 -2.48
C ASP A 48 4.12 -4.52 -2.04
N THR A 49 4.62 -5.12 -0.96
CA THR A 49 6.05 -5.15 -0.63
C THR A 49 6.79 -6.10 -1.57
N GLY A 50 6.47 -6.05 -2.87
CA GLY A 50 7.33 -6.45 -3.97
C GLY A 50 8.59 -5.60 -4.10
N VAL A 51 8.99 -4.91 -3.02
CA VAL A 51 10.35 -4.43 -2.82
C VAL A 51 11.18 -5.67 -2.48
N SER A 52 11.62 -6.34 -3.55
CA SER A 52 12.74 -7.26 -3.61
C SER A 52 12.89 -8.11 -2.36
N GLN A 53 12.34 -9.33 -2.38
CA GLN A 53 13.09 -10.38 -1.68
C GLN A 53 14.49 -10.30 -2.26
N ILE A 54 15.44 -9.78 -1.49
CA ILE A 54 16.84 -9.75 -1.88
C ILE A 54 17.18 -11.22 -2.09
N ASP A 55 17.23 -11.64 -3.34
CA ASP A 55 17.77 -12.94 -3.65
C ASP A 55 19.26 -12.83 -3.33
N LEU A 56 19.62 -13.38 -2.16
CA LEU A 56 20.98 -13.36 -1.65
C LEU A 56 21.95 -14.12 -2.57
N ASN A 57 21.44 -14.79 -3.61
CA ASN A 57 22.23 -15.44 -4.66
C ASN A 57 22.40 -14.58 -5.92
N MET A 58 21.93 -13.33 -5.95
CA MET A 58 22.17 -12.42 -7.07
C MET A 58 23.66 -12.08 -7.21
N SER A 59 24.12 -11.96 -8.45
CA SER A 59 25.43 -11.38 -8.74
C SER A 59 25.48 -9.94 -8.21
N PRO A 60 26.64 -9.45 -7.74
CA PRO A 60 26.80 -8.04 -7.35
C PRO A 60 26.36 -7.06 -8.45
N GLU A 61 26.51 -7.43 -9.72
CA GLU A 61 26.13 -6.63 -10.89
C GLU A 61 24.60 -6.50 -11.02
N ASP A 62 23.87 -7.62 -10.88
CA ASP A 62 22.41 -7.65 -10.95
C ASP A 62 21.77 -6.94 -9.74
N ALA A 63 22.39 -7.09 -8.56
CA ALA A 63 21.97 -6.39 -7.35
C ALA A 63 22.14 -4.87 -7.50
N GLN A 64 23.24 -4.43 -8.12
CA GLN A 64 23.49 -3.02 -8.37
C GLN A 64 22.52 -2.45 -9.40
N ALA A 65 22.24 -3.17 -10.49
CA ALA A 65 21.23 -2.77 -11.48
C ALA A 65 19.84 -2.64 -10.86
N THR A 66 19.42 -3.62 -10.05
CA THR A 66 18.13 -3.59 -9.34
C THR A 66 18.02 -2.39 -8.39
N LEU A 67 19.12 -2.05 -7.71
CA LEU A 67 19.16 -0.88 -6.84
C LEU A 67 19.07 0.42 -7.63
N GLU A 68 19.79 0.51 -8.76
CA GLU A 68 19.77 1.68 -9.64
C GLU A 68 18.36 1.91 -10.22
N ASP A 69 17.71 0.85 -10.69
CA ASP A 69 16.32 0.88 -11.18
C ASP A 69 15.36 1.37 -10.09
N GLY A 70 15.49 0.85 -8.86
CA GLY A 70 14.67 1.28 -7.73
C GLY A 70 14.90 2.73 -7.33
N ILE A 71 16.15 3.21 -7.39
CA ILE A 71 16.49 4.62 -7.14
C ILE A 71 15.88 5.52 -8.23
N GLU A 72 15.90 5.10 -9.49
CA GLU A 72 15.33 5.86 -10.59
C GLU A 72 13.80 5.95 -10.49
N GLU A 73 13.13 4.84 -10.17
CA GLU A 73 11.69 4.84 -9.90
C GLU A 73 11.33 5.76 -8.73
N PHE A 74 12.10 5.70 -7.64
CA PHE A 74 11.87 6.57 -6.49
C PHE A 74 12.06 8.06 -6.84
N LYS A 75 13.09 8.43 -7.61
CA LYS A 75 13.28 9.81 -8.11
C LYS A 75 12.10 10.27 -8.97
N ARG A 76 11.56 9.38 -9.81
CA ARG A 76 10.39 9.68 -10.65
C ARG A 76 9.16 9.97 -9.78
N LEU A 77 8.90 9.14 -8.76
CA LEU A 77 7.80 9.34 -7.83
C LEU A 77 7.93 10.67 -7.05
N LEU A 78 9.14 11.01 -6.58
CA LEU A 78 9.38 12.28 -5.92
C LEU A 78 9.07 13.47 -6.82
N THR A 79 9.50 13.41 -8.08
CA THR A 79 9.23 14.47 -9.06
C THR A 79 7.74 14.64 -9.29
N GLN A 80 7.01 13.54 -9.49
CA GLN A 80 5.57 13.56 -9.67
C GLN A 80 4.85 14.15 -8.45
N LYS A 81 5.26 13.76 -7.23
CA LYS A 81 4.70 14.32 -5.99
C LYS A 81 4.98 15.80 -5.82
N GLN A 82 6.16 16.28 -6.21
CA GLN A 82 6.46 17.72 -6.21
C GLN A 82 5.53 18.49 -7.16
N GLU A 83 5.26 17.94 -8.35
CA GLU A 83 4.35 18.57 -9.31
C GLU A 83 2.91 18.62 -8.78
N GLU A 84 2.41 17.54 -8.17
CA GLU A 84 1.09 17.49 -7.52
C GLU A 84 0.96 18.57 -6.43
N ILE A 85 1.99 18.72 -5.59
CA ILE A 85 2.03 19.74 -4.52
C ILE A 85 2.00 21.14 -5.13
N LEU A 86 2.81 21.41 -6.16
CA LEU A 86 2.87 22.70 -6.85
C LEU A 86 1.52 23.06 -7.48
N ASN A 87 0.87 22.10 -8.13
CA ASN A 87 -0.44 22.29 -8.74
C ASN A 87 -1.51 22.57 -7.67
N THR A 88 -1.48 21.83 -6.56
CA THR A 88 -2.38 22.07 -5.42
C THR A 88 -2.17 23.48 -4.85
N ALA A 89 -0.92 23.89 -4.63
CA ALA A 89 -0.59 25.23 -4.14
C ALA A 89 -1.07 26.34 -5.08
N ARG A 90 -0.95 26.16 -6.40
CA ARG A 90 -1.48 27.09 -7.41
C ARG A 90 -3.00 27.22 -7.36
N VAL A 91 -3.73 26.10 -7.19
CA VAL A 91 -5.19 26.12 -7.06
C VAL A 91 -5.61 26.86 -5.79
N VAL A 92 -4.96 26.57 -4.65
CA VAL A 92 -5.23 27.25 -3.38
C VAL A 92 -4.96 28.76 -3.50
N ALA A 93 -3.85 29.17 -4.12
CA ALA A 93 -3.53 30.58 -4.32
C ALA A 93 -4.59 31.31 -5.16
N LYS A 94 -5.10 30.69 -6.24
CA LYS A 94 -6.19 31.24 -7.07
C LYS A 94 -7.51 31.37 -6.29
N LEU A 95 -7.84 30.42 -5.42
CA LEU A 95 -9.03 30.49 -4.59
C LEU A 95 -8.95 31.60 -3.53
N VAL A 96 -7.76 31.81 -2.95
CA VAL A 96 -7.53 32.88 -1.97
C VAL A 96 -7.59 34.27 -2.63
N SER A 97 -7.07 34.44 -3.84
CA SER A 97 -7.15 35.73 -4.55
C SER A 97 -8.57 36.08 -4.98
N HIS A 98 -9.37 35.12 -5.45
CA HIS A 98 -10.78 35.34 -5.82
C HIS A 98 -11.69 35.74 -4.64
N LYS A 99 -11.30 35.46 -3.39
CA LYS A 99 -12.05 35.86 -2.19
C LYS A 99 -11.79 37.29 -1.73
N LYS A 100 -10.77 37.97 -2.25
CA LYS A 100 -10.45 39.37 -1.88
C LYS A 100 -11.22 40.42 -2.69
N ASP A 101 -11.81 40.04 -3.82
CA ASP A 101 -12.51 40.95 -4.74
C ASP A 101 -14.06 40.94 -4.54
N LYS A 102 -14.56 40.34 -3.45
CA LYS A 102 -15.97 40.39 -3.02
C LYS A 102 -16.04 40.85 -1.56
#